data_AF-A0A8S2XTZ5-F1
#
_entry.id   AF-A0A8S2XTZ5-F1
#
_cell.length_a   1.000
_cell.length_b   1.000
_cell.length_c   1.000
_cell.angle_alpha   90.00
_cell.angle_beta   90.00
_cell.angle_gamma   90.00
#
_symmetry.space_group_name_H-M   'P 1'
#
loop_
_entity.id
_entity.type
_entity.pdbx_description
1 polymer ?
#
loop_
_entity_poly.entity_id
_entity_poly.type
_entity_poly.pdbx_seq_one_letter_code
_entity_poly.pdbx_strand_id
1 'polypeptide(L)'
;MSRILTVRIQKVRKALEWLIKHNPLYRSSVKIDYDKVDILPNNDIPEPLWQTMTVSTNVEEMEAERSGYVPDPLANIIVEGEQTEICVATSGVVDVEGLAVSSEDITNRLLEKVRIDWSKPIVDISSSVENDNEEV
;
A
#
# COMPACT_ATOMS: atom_id res chain seq x y z
N MET A 1 -2.70 -15.08 -12.42
CA MET A 1 -2.14 -13.87 -11.78
C MET A 1 -3.18 -13.29 -10.85
N SER A 2 -2.85 -13.00 -9.59
CA SER A 2 -3.73 -12.21 -8.73
C SER A 2 -3.59 -10.73 -9.10
N ARG A 3 -4.70 -10.00 -9.12
CA ARG A 3 -4.69 -8.55 -9.34
C ARG A 3 -4.36 -7.87 -8.02
N ILE A 4 -3.12 -7.43 -7.85
CA ILE A 4 -2.63 -6.80 -6.61
C ILE A 4 -2.75 -5.27 -6.61
N LEU A 5 -3.14 -4.68 -7.75
CA LEU A 5 -3.22 -3.24 -7.98
C LEU A 5 -4.65 -2.85 -8.37
N THR A 6 -5.03 -1.62 -8.05
CA THR A 6 -6.38 -1.09 -8.31
C THR A 6 -6.29 0.41 -8.57
N VAL A 7 -6.88 0.87 -9.67
CA VAL A 7 -6.90 2.31 -10.03
C VAL A 7 -8.33 2.84 -9.96
N ARG A 8 -8.55 3.86 -9.14
CA ARG A 8 -9.86 4.53 -9.01
C ARG A 8 -9.93 5.67 -10.03
N ILE A 9 -10.65 5.48 -11.13
CA ILE A 9 -10.71 6.45 -12.24
C ILE A 9 -11.11 7.87 -11.80
N GLN A 10 -12.00 7.97 -10.80
CA GLN A 10 -12.42 9.25 -10.22
C GLN A 10 -11.27 10.03 -9.58
N LYS A 11 -10.28 9.33 -9.01
CA LYS A 11 -9.07 9.95 -8.45
C LYS A 11 -8.12 10.40 -9.56
N VAL A 12 -7.97 9.59 -10.62
CA VAL A 12 -7.16 9.93 -11.79
C VAL A 12 -7.70 11.20 -12.47
N ARG A 13 -9.02 11.27 -12.71
CA ARG A 13 -9.66 12.45 -13.30
C ARG A 13 -9.38 13.73 -12.50
N LYS A 14 -9.62 13.68 -11.19
CA LYS A 14 -9.34 14.81 -10.29
C LYS A 14 -7.86 15.21 -10.29
N ALA A 15 -6.95 14.23 -10.35
CA ALA A 15 -5.52 14.50 -10.40
C ALA A 15 -5.11 15.18 -11.72
N LEU A 16 -5.65 14.73 -12.86
CA LEU A 16 -5.41 15.35 -14.17
C LEU A 16 -5.94 16.79 -14.22
N GLU A 17 -7.15 17.01 -13.73
CA GLU A 17 -7.73 18.36 -13.62
C GLU A 17 -6.87 19.28 -12.73
N TRP A 18 -6.43 18.75 -11.58
CA TRP A 18 -5.55 19.47 -10.68
C TRP A 18 -4.21 19.82 -11.36
N LEU A 19 -3.61 18.87 -12.09
CA LEU A 19 -2.34 19.04 -12.75
C LEU A 19 -2.38 20.16 -13.79
N ILE A 20 -3.41 20.18 -14.65
CA ILE A 20 -3.59 21.25 -15.66
C ILE A 20 -3.83 22.61 -15.00
N LYS A 21 -4.60 22.63 -13.91
CA LYS A 21 -4.93 23.87 -13.21
C LYS A 21 -3.69 24.52 -12.55
N HIS A 22 -2.77 23.72 -12.03
CA HIS A 22 -1.66 24.24 -11.22
C HIS A 22 -0.32 24.30 -11.95
N ASN A 23 -0.12 23.50 -12.99
CA ASN A 23 1.14 23.49 -13.73
C ASN A 23 1.03 24.31 -15.04
N PRO A 24 1.73 25.45 -15.15
CA PRO A 24 1.70 26.31 -16.34
C PRO A 24 2.14 25.59 -17.62
N LEU A 25 3.03 24.60 -17.52
CA LEU A 25 3.56 23.86 -18.68
C LEU A 25 2.47 23.07 -19.40
N TYR A 26 1.54 22.49 -18.64
CA TYR A 26 0.47 21.65 -19.16
C TYR A 26 -0.78 22.46 -19.53
N ARG A 27 -0.99 23.64 -18.91
CA ARG A 27 -2.19 24.47 -19.12
C ARG A 27 -2.42 24.88 -20.57
N SER A 28 -1.35 25.23 -21.29
CA SER A 28 -1.44 25.81 -22.64
C SER A 28 -1.35 24.78 -23.77
N SER A 29 -0.76 23.62 -23.50
CA SER A 29 -0.40 22.63 -24.52
C SER A 29 -1.17 21.32 -24.43
N VAL A 30 -1.74 21.00 -23.26
CA VAL A 30 -2.39 19.70 -22.99
C VAL A 30 -3.88 19.89 -22.78
N LYS A 31 -4.67 19.07 -23.47
CA LYS A 31 -6.11 18.90 -23.22
C LYS A 31 -6.37 17.48 -22.75
N ILE A 32 -7.17 17.33 -21.71
CA ILE A 32 -7.63 16.02 -21.25
C ILE A 32 -8.70 15.53 -22.23
N ASP A 33 -8.47 14.36 -22.81
CA ASP A 33 -9.48 13.62 -23.56
C ASP A 33 -10.31 12.79 -22.56
N TYR A 34 -11.45 13.35 -22.14
CA TYR A 34 -12.32 12.68 -21.17
C TYR A 34 -12.98 11.44 -21.77
N ASP A 35 -13.21 11.38 -23.07
CA ASP A 35 -13.82 10.21 -23.72
C ASP A 35 -12.90 8.99 -23.58
N LYS A 36 -11.58 9.20 -23.73
CA LYS A 36 -10.58 8.14 -23.48
C LYS A 36 -10.47 7.74 -22.02
N VAL A 37 -10.58 8.71 -21.11
CA VAL A 37 -10.57 8.44 -19.66
C VAL A 37 -11.78 7.60 -19.25
N ASP A 38 -12.93 7.79 -19.89
CA ASP A 38 -14.19 7.16 -19.51
C ASP A 38 -14.34 5.72 -20.03
N ILE A 39 -13.54 5.36 -21.05
CA ILE A 39 -13.42 4.00 -21.55
C ILE A 39 -12.56 3.12 -20.62
N LEU A 40 -11.77 3.74 -19.73
CA LEU A 40 -10.92 2.99 -18.80
C LEU A 40 -11.78 2.23 -17.77
N PRO A 41 -11.33 1.05 -17.33
CA PRO A 41 -12.11 0.21 -16.45
C PRO A 41 -12.26 0.86 -15.06
N ASN A 42 -13.45 0.71 -14.48
CA ASN A 42 -13.76 1.23 -13.15
C ASN A 42 -13.08 0.41 -12.06
N ASN A 43 -12.32 1.07 -11.19
CA ASN A 43 -11.61 0.45 -10.07
C ASN A 43 -10.71 -0.72 -10.51
N ASP A 44 -10.05 -0.58 -11.65
CA ASP A 44 -9.21 -1.63 -12.20
C ASP A 44 -8.16 -1.03 -13.15
N ILE A 45 -7.21 -1.86 -13.59
CA ILE A 45 -6.17 -1.49 -14.54
C ILE A 45 -6.48 -2.14 -15.90
N PRO A 46 -6.30 -1.41 -17.02
CA PRO A 46 -6.40 -1.98 -18.36
C PRO A 46 -5.54 -3.23 -18.55
N GLU A 47 -6.10 -4.26 -19.18
CA GLU A 47 -5.43 -5.54 -19.47
C GLU A 47 -4.05 -5.39 -20.14
N PRO A 48 -3.85 -4.48 -21.11
CA PRO A 48 -2.53 -4.29 -21.71
C PRO A 48 -1.44 -3.90 -20.70
N LEU A 49 -1.78 -3.17 -19.63
CA LEU A 49 -0.82 -2.78 -18.60
C LEU A 49 -0.48 -3.95 -17.67
N TRP A 50 -1.45 -4.83 -17.39
CA TRP A 50 -1.20 -6.08 -16.66
C TRP A 50 -0.21 -6.97 -17.42
N GLN A 51 -0.31 -7.04 -18.74
CA GLN A 51 0.59 -7.83 -19.58
C GLN A 51 2.04 -7.33 -19.55
N THR A 52 2.24 -6.03 -19.31
CA THR A 52 3.58 -5.44 -19.18
C THR A 52 4.15 -5.53 -17.77
N MET A 53 3.37 -6.00 -16.80
CA MET A 53 3.79 -6.04 -15.40
C MET A 53 4.72 -7.23 -15.14
N THR A 54 5.96 -6.93 -14.79
CA THR A 54 6.92 -7.92 -14.29
C THR A 54 6.96 -7.86 -12.77
N VAL A 55 6.81 -9.01 -12.11
CA VAL A 55 7.01 -9.15 -10.67
C VAL A 55 8.34 -9.85 -10.46
N SER A 56 9.33 -9.13 -9.92
CA SER A 56 10.60 -9.72 -9.49
C SER A 56 10.52 -10.12 -8.02
N THR A 57 11.03 -11.29 -7.68
CA THR A 57 11.25 -11.72 -6.29
C THR A 57 12.70 -11.49 -5.84
N ASN A 58 13.56 -10.99 -6.72
CA ASN A 58 14.96 -10.72 -6.43
C ASN A 58 15.10 -9.33 -5.79
N VAL A 59 15.06 -9.31 -4.46
CA VAL A 59 15.12 -8.07 -3.67
C VAL A 59 16.47 -7.37 -3.82
N GLU A 60 17.57 -8.12 -3.95
CA GLU A 60 18.93 -7.56 -4.04
C GLU A 60 19.13 -6.75 -5.33
N GLU A 61 18.61 -7.27 -6.45
CA GLU A 61 18.63 -6.59 -7.75
C GLU A 61 17.73 -5.34 -7.75
N MET A 62 16.55 -5.43 -7.13
CA MET A 62 15.64 -4.29 -6.98
C MET A 62 16.25 -3.16 -6.14
N GLU A 63 16.97 -3.49 -5.06
CA GLU A 63 17.69 -2.50 -4.24
C GLU A 63 18.88 -1.89 -4.99
N ALA A 64 19.59 -2.69 -5.81
CA ALA A 64 20.69 -2.21 -6.64
C ALA A 64 20.21 -1.22 -7.72
N GLU A 65 19.08 -1.48 -8.38
CA GLU A 65 18.47 -0.54 -9.34
C GLU A 65 18.07 0.78 -8.68
N ARG A 66 17.68 0.73 -7.41
CA ARG A 66 17.26 1.91 -6.62
C ARG A 66 18.43 2.77 -6.15
N SER A 67 19.60 2.17 -5.97
CA SER A 67 20.82 2.80 -5.43
C SER A 67 21.31 4.03 -6.23
N GLY A 68 20.86 4.21 -7.49
CA GLY A 68 21.24 5.35 -8.32
C GLY A 68 20.24 6.52 -8.38
N TYR A 69 18.99 6.34 -7.90
CA TYR A 69 17.93 7.34 -8.08
C TYR A 69 17.80 8.35 -6.93
N VAL A 70 18.32 8.01 -5.76
CA VAL A 70 18.43 8.90 -4.60
C VAL A 70 19.83 8.68 -4.02
N PRO A 71 20.68 9.72 -3.90
CA PRO A 71 21.89 9.60 -3.11
C PRO A 71 21.46 9.18 -1.70
N ASP A 72 21.92 8.03 -1.22
CA ASP A 72 21.67 7.61 0.15
C ASP A 72 22.24 8.71 1.08
N PRO A 73 21.39 9.44 1.82
CA PRO A 73 21.87 10.50 2.72
C PRO A 73 22.82 9.93 3.79
N LEU A 74 22.77 8.62 4.04
CA LEU A 74 23.63 7.93 4.99
C LEU A 74 25.00 7.55 4.40
N ALA A 75 25.18 7.58 3.08
CA ALA A 75 26.44 7.18 2.45
C ALA A 75 27.61 8.15 2.73
N ASN A 76 27.32 9.38 3.17
CA ASN A 76 28.30 10.43 3.41
C ASN A 76 28.35 10.97 4.85
N ILE A 77 27.78 10.27 5.85
CA ILE A 77 27.93 10.70 7.25
C ILE A 77 29.35 10.36 7.75
N ILE A 78 30.31 11.21 7.38
CA ILE A 78 31.52 11.42 8.18
C ILE A 78 31.07 12.23 9.39
N VAL A 79 31.05 11.59 10.55
CA VAL A 79 30.69 12.20 11.83
C VAL A 79 31.80 13.16 12.24
N GLU A 80 31.74 14.43 11.83
CA GLU A 80 32.38 15.53 12.55
C GLU A 80 31.57 16.84 12.37
N GLY A 81 30.93 17.27 13.47
CA GLY A 81 30.68 18.68 13.77
C GLY A 81 29.56 19.41 13.01
N GLU A 82 28.42 19.57 13.67
CA GLU A 82 27.39 20.60 13.43
C GLU A 82 26.79 20.73 12.01
N GLN A 83 25.65 20.07 11.79
CA GLN A 83 24.52 20.67 11.09
C GLN A 83 23.20 19.99 11.49
N THR A 84 22.19 20.79 11.78
CA THR A 84 20.85 20.38 12.20
C THR A 84 20.05 19.91 11.00
N GLU A 85 20.27 18.67 10.58
CA GLU A 85 19.42 18.00 9.59
C GLU A 85 18.26 17.30 10.29
N ILE A 86 17.05 17.79 10.04
CA ILE A 86 15.83 17.10 10.46
C ILE A 86 15.71 15.84 9.61
N CYS A 87 16.08 14.70 10.18
CA CYS A 87 15.83 13.39 9.59
C CYS A 87 14.35 13.25 9.23
N VAL A 88 14.04 13.15 7.94
CA VAL A 88 12.74 12.66 7.48
C VAL A 88 12.80 11.14 7.60
N ALA A 89 12.20 10.59 8.65
CA ALA A 89 12.05 9.14 8.76
C ALA A 89 11.31 8.62 7.52
N THR A 90 11.92 7.70 6.78
CA THR A 90 11.38 7.14 5.52
C THR A 90 10.17 6.23 5.77
N SER A 91 9.96 5.80 7.01
CA SER A 91 8.82 5.00 7.45
C SER A 91 8.59 5.23 8.94
N GLY A 92 7.32 5.38 9.33
CA GLY A 92 6.89 5.54 10.71
C GLY A 92 5.43 5.12 10.85
N VAL A 93 5.06 4.52 11.98
CA VAL A 93 3.67 4.14 12.25
C VAL A 93 2.95 5.36 12.82
N VAL A 94 1.85 5.73 12.17
CA VAL A 94 0.97 6.80 12.61
C VAL A 94 -0.41 6.24 12.98
N ASP A 95 -1.10 6.88 13.92
CA ASP A 95 -2.49 6.54 14.23
C ASP A 95 -3.43 7.00 13.09
N VAL A 96 -4.72 6.69 13.20
CA VAL A 96 -5.77 7.10 12.25
C VAL A 96 -5.82 8.63 12.06
N GLU A 97 -5.39 9.40 13.06
CA GLU A 97 -5.30 10.87 13.02
C GLU A 97 -3.96 11.38 12.44
N GLY A 98 -3.05 10.50 12.03
CA GLY A 98 -1.76 10.87 11.43
C GLY A 98 -0.68 11.27 12.44
N LEU A 99 -0.91 11.06 13.75
CA LEU A 99 0.08 11.30 14.81
C LEU A 99 1.02 10.11 14.93
N ALA A 100 2.33 10.38 15.11
CA ALA A 100 3.33 9.34 15.34
C ALA A 100 3.03 8.56 16.63
N VAL A 101 3.15 7.23 16.57
CA VAL A 101 2.83 6.33 17.69
C VAL A 101 4.10 5.60 18.12
N SER A 102 4.33 5.46 19.43
CA SER A 102 5.48 4.72 19.94
C SER A 102 5.24 3.21 19.91
N SER A 103 6.33 2.44 19.94
CA SER A 103 6.27 0.97 20.04
C SER A 103 5.57 0.50 21.32
N GLU A 104 5.68 1.25 22.42
CA GLU A 104 4.99 0.94 23.67
C GLU A 104 3.47 1.12 23.55
N ASP A 105 3.01 2.19 22.89
CA ASP A 105 1.58 2.46 22.69
C ASP A 105 0.91 1.39 21.82
N ILE A 106 1.63 0.90 20.80
CA ILE A 106 1.16 -0.18 19.92
C ILE A 106 0.99 -1.48 20.71
N THR A 107 1.99 -1.84 21.54
CA THR A 107 1.95 -3.09 22.31
C THR A 107 0.85 -3.05 23.38
N ASN A 108 0.66 -1.91 24.06
CA ASN A 108 -0.41 -1.74 25.04
C ASN A 108 -1.81 -1.83 24.40
N ARG A 109 -2.03 -1.21 23.22
CA ARG A 109 -3.30 -1.34 22.47
C ARG A 109 -3.58 -2.77 22.00
N LEU A 110 -2.54 -3.52 21.64
CA LEU A 110 -2.68 -4.94 21.27
C LEU A 110 -3.07 -5.78 22.49
N LEU A 111 -2.42 -5.57 23.63
CA LEU A 111 -2.73 -6.28 24.88
C LEU A 111 -4.15 -5.99 25.37
N GLU A 112 -4.63 -4.75 25.21
CA GLU A 112 -6.02 -4.38 25.54
C GLU A 112 -7.03 -5.14 24.66
N LYS A 113 -6.76 -5.24 23.35
CA LYS A 113 -7.65 -5.92 22.39
C LYS A 113 -7.59 -7.45 22.48
N VAL A 114 -6.47 -8.01 22.96
CA VAL A 114 -6.23 -9.45 23.10
C VAL A 114 -6.64 -9.95 24.49
N ARG A 115 -7.61 -9.28 25.14
CA ARG A 115 -8.26 -9.81 26.35
C ARG A 115 -9.15 -11.01 25.98
N ILE A 116 -8.49 -12.12 25.63
CA ILE A 116 -9.07 -13.43 25.37
C ILE A 116 -9.59 -13.91 26.72
N ASP A 117 -10.90 -13.98 26.82
CA ASP A 117 -11.59 -14.56 27.95
C ASP A 117 -11.38 -16.08 27.92
N TRP A 118 -10.30 -16.55 28.53
CA TRP A 118 -9.97 -17.97 28.69
C TRP A 118 -11.00 -18.76 29.52
N SER A 119 -12.05 -18.10 30.04
CA SER A 119 -13.12 -18.76 30.78
C SER A 119 -14.21 -19.40 29.91
N LYS A 120 -14.19 -19.19 28.58
CA LYS A 120 -15.17 -19.77 27.66
C LYS A 120 -14.60 -21.01 26.97
N PRO A 121 -15.16 -22.21 27.21
CA PRO A 121 -14.74 -23.41 26.50
C PRO A 121 -15.06 -23.28 25.00
N ILE A 122 -14.08 -23.65 24.17
CA ILE A 122 -14.22 -23.78 22.73
C ILE A 122 -15.28 -24.87 22.46
N VAL A 123 -16.30 -24.55 21.68
CA VAL A 123 -17.36 -25.50 21.30
C VAL A 123 -16.72 -26.66 20.53
N ASP A 124 -16.90 -27.87 21.06
CA ASP A 124 -16.42 -29.12 20.46
C ASP A 124 -17.32 -29.49 19.25
N ILE A 125 -16.77 -29.38 18.03
CA ILE A 125 -17.45 -29.78 16.80
C ILE A 125 -17.16 -31.26 16.59
N SER A 126 -17.78 -32.11 17.40
CA SER A 126 -17.73 -33.57 17.22
C SER A 126 -19.11 -34.20 17.46
N SER A 127 -20.13 -33.70 16.77
CA SER A 127 -21.36 -34.48 16.54
C SER A 127 -22.12 -33.98 15.32
N SER A 128 -21.97 -34.69 14.20
CA SER A 128 -22.99 -34.88 13.14
C SER A 128 -22.34 -35.68 12.00
N VAL A 129 -22.18 -36.99 12.21
CA VAL A 129 -22.15 -37.95 11.11
C VAL A 129 -23.44 -38.75 11.27
N GLU A 130 -24.51 -38.25 10.65
CA GLU A 130 -25.75 -39.01 10.48
C GLU A 130 -25.52 -40.04 9.36
N ASN A 131 -25.75 -41.31 9.72
CA ASN A 131 -25.71 -42.45 8.84
C ASN A 131 -26.97 -42.46 7.96
N ASP A 132 -26.79 -42.36 6.65
CA ASP A 132 -27.76 -42.87 5.67
C ASP A 132 -27.00 -43.81 4.73
N ASN A 133 -27.17 -45.13 4.92
CA ASN A 133 -26.84 -46.12 3.90
C ASN A 133 -28.05 -47.04 3.71
N GLU A 134 -28.59 -46.92 2.51
CA GLU A 134 -29.71 -47.64 1.92
C GLU A 134 -29.24 -48.98 1.31
N GLU A 135 -30.20 -49.90 1.12
CA GLU A 135 -30.20 -51.10 0.25
C GLU A 135 -29.38 -52.35 0.63
N VAL A 136 -30.11 -53.43 0.97
CA VAL A 136 -30.23 -54.67 0.16
C VAL A 136 -31.65 -55.24 0.32
#